data_AF-A0A352FTC8-F1
#
_entry.id   AF-A0A352FTC8-F1
#
_cell.length_a   1.000
_cell.length_b   1.000
_cell.length_c   1.000
_cell.angle_alpha   90.00
_cell.angle_beta   90.00
_cell.angle_gamma   90.00
#
_symmetry.space_group_name_H-M   'P 1'
#
loop_
_entity.id
_entity.type
_entity.pdbx_description
1 polymer ?
#
loop_
_entity_poly.entity_id
_entity_poly.type
_entity_poly.pdbx_seq_one_letter_code
_entity_poly.pdbx_strand_id
1 'polypeptide(L)'
;NPDWNQSQPNGAAPLTHKLARAEVLVPVKCNQHPWMKSYVAVSKHPFFAISAPDGSYTISGVPPGKYTVVAWHEGGANGTEQKMEVTVAASGAGKADFAFGAAAMGQPSSWPVIEAIEFPTLHNH
;
A
#
# COMPACT_ATOMS: atom_id res chain seq x y z
N ASN A 1 -10.81 -12.61 0.02
CA ASN A 1 -12.03 -12.79 -0.79
C ASN A 1 -11.73 -13.96 -1.75
N PRO A 2 -12.64 -14.84 -2.17
CA PRO A 2 -12.26 -15.93 -3.08
C PRO A 2 -11.73 -15.37 -4.41
N ASP A 3 -10.62 -15.92 -4.89
CA ASP A 3 -10.06 -15.62 -6.20
C ASP A 3 -11.01 -16.06 -7.32
N TRP A 4 -11.07 -15.29 -8.39
CA TRP A 4 -11.90 -15.59 -9.55
C TRP A 4 -11.16 -15.20 -10.83
N ASN A 5 -11.37 -16.00 -11.88
CA ASN A 5 -10.84 -15.74 -13.21
C ASN A 5 -11.91 -16.11 -14.25
N GLN A 6 -12.59 -15.12 -14.82
CA GLN A 6 -13.66 -15.31 -15.78
C GLN A 6 -13.39 -14.51 -17.06
N SER A 7 -13.66 -15.12 -18.21
CA SER A 7 -13.58 -14.45 -19.50
C SER A 7 -14.81 -13.56 -19.71
N GLN A 8 -14.59 -12.32 -20.15
CA GLN A 8 -15.64 -11.39 -20.52
C GLN A 8 -15.50 -11.04 -22.02
N PRO A 9 -16.22 -11.74 -22.93
CA PRO A 9 -16.14 -11.47 -24.36
C PRO A 9 -16.78 -10.11 -24.70
N ASN A 10 -16.43 -9.57 -25.88
CA ASN A 10 -16.96 -8.28 -26.33
C ASN A 10 -18.49 -8.31 -26.42
N GLY A 11 -19.16 -7.32 -25.83
CA GLY A 11 -20.63 -7.25 -25.77
C GLY A 11 -21.29 -8.13 -24.71
N ALA A 12 -20.53 -8.87 -23.90
CA ALA A 12 -21.08 -9.63 -22.78
C ALA A 12 -21.66 -8.73 -21.68
N ALA A 13 -22.66 -9.25 -20.96
CA ALA A 13 -23.23 -8.56 -19.80
C ALA A 13 -22.15 -8.29 -18.72
N PRO A 14 -22.29 -7.23 -17.91
CA PRO A 14 -21.38 -6.96 -16.80
C PRO A 14 -21.30 -8.12 -15.80
N LEU A 15 -20.09 -8.47 -15.38
CA LEU A 15 -19.87 -9.43 -14.30
C LEU A 15 -20.16 -8.79 -12.94
N THR A 16 -20.91 -9.48 -12.08
CA THR A 16 -21.21 -9.01 -10.72
C THR A 16 -20.54 -9.90 -9.69
N HIS A 17 -19.63 -9.33 -8.91
CA HIS A 17 -18.95 -10.02 -7.81
C HIS A 17 -19.20 -9.30 -6.49
N LYS A 18 -19.53 -10.06 -5.44
CA LYS A 18 -19.70 -9.54 -4.09
C LYS A 18 -18.43 -9.76 -3.28
N LEU A 19 -17.82 -8.67 -2.81
CA LEU A 19 -16.73 -8.71 -1.85
C LEU A 19 -17.32 -8.69 -0.43
N ALA A 20 -17.38 -9.85 0.23
CA ALA A 20 -18.05 -9.99 1.52
C ALA A 20 -17.13 -9.85 2.73
N ARG A 21 -15.82 -9.97 2.52
CA ARG A 21 -14.80 -9.88 3.58
C ARG A 21 -14.08 -8.56 3.46
N ALA A 22 -13.84 -7.93 4.62
CA ALA A 22 -12.98 -6.77 4.69
C ALA A 22 -11.57 -7.19 4.30
N GLU A 23 -11.04 -6.52 3.30
CA GLU A 23 -9.77 -6.83 2.67
C GLU A 23 -9.27 -5.57 2.00
N VAL A 24 -8.02 -5.24 2.28
CA VAL A 24 -7.40 -4.03 1.77
C VAL A 24 -6.85 -4.38 0.38
N LEU A 25 -7.40 -3.71 -0.63
CA LEU A 25 -6.89 -3.68 -2.01
C LEU A 25 -6.93 -5.02 -2.75
N VAL A 26 -8.12 -5.60 -2.86
CA VAL A 26 -8.40 -6.75 -3.73
C VAL A 26 -8.03 -6.38 -5.18
N PRO A 27 -7.04 -7.06 -5.80
CA PRO A 27 -6.67 -6.78 -7.18
C PRO A 27 -7.71 -7.37 -8.14
N VAL A 28 -8.27 -6.52 -8.98
CA VAL A 28 -9.15 -6.90 -10.09
C VAL A 28 -8.39 -6.64 -11.37
N LYS A 29 -7.87 -7.71 -11.99
CA LYS A 29 -7.00 -7.64 -13.17
C LYS A 29 -7.47 -8.55 -14.29
N CYS A 30 -7.22 -8.14 -15.52
CA CYS A 30 -7.32 -9.03 -16.67
C CYS A 30 -6.01 -9.81 -16.83
N ASN A 31 -6.08 -11.12 -17.05
CA ASN A 31 -4.88 -11.94 -17.31
C ASN A 31 -4.29 -11.74 -18.72
N GLN A 32 -5.10 -11.29 -19.69
CA GLN A 32 -4.65 -11.05 -21.07
C GLN A 32 -4.13 -9.62 -21.30
N HIS A 33 -4.63 -8.67 -20.53
CA HIS A 33 -4.31 -7.26 -20.67
C HIS A 33 -3.78 -6.72 -19.35
N PRO A 34 -2.45 -6.80 -19.10
CA PRO A 34 -1.85 -6.44 -17.81
C PRO A 34 -2.09 -4.98 -17.39
N TRP A 35 -2.40 -4.10 -18.35
CA TRP A 35 -2.76 -2.70 -18.09
C TRP A 35 -4.17 -2.53 -17.51
N MET A 36 -5.05 -3.52 -17.68
CA MET A 36 -6.40 -3.52 -17.12
C MET A 36 -6.36 -4.08 -15.71
N LYS A 37 -5.99 -3.22 -14.77
CA LYS A 37 -5.97 -3.51 -13.35
C LYS A 37 -6.70 -2.42 -12.58
N SER A 38 -7.34 -2.84 -11.50
CA SER A 38 -7.96 -1.96 -10.52
C SER A 38 -7.81 -2.61 -9.15
N TYR A 39 -7.87 -1.81 -8.10
CA TYR A 39 -7.75 -2.28 -6.73
C TYR A 39 -8.99 -1.84 -5.96
N VAL A 40 -9.59 -2.78 -5.22
CA VAL A 40 -10.79 -2.51 -4.44
C VAL A 40 -10.48 -2.67 -2.96
N ALA A 41 -10.52 -1.57 -2.21
CA ALA A 41 -10.40 -1.60 -0.77
C ALA A 41 -11.77 -1.80 -0.11
N VAL A 42 -11.90 -2.86 0.69
CA VAL A 42 -13.12 -3.17 1.44
C VAL A 42 -12.81 -3.00 2.92
N SER A 43 -13.23 -1.88 3.50
CA SER A 43 -13.09 -1.62 4.93
C SER A 43 -14.43 -1.71 5.67
N LYS A 44 -14.38 -2.15 6.93
CA LYS A 44 -15.54 -2.09 7.86
C LYS A 44 -15.74 -0.70 8.47
N HIS A 45 -14.77 0.19 8.31
CA HIS A 45 -14.80 1.54 8.87
C HIS A 45 -14.85 2.60 7.77
N PRO A 46 -15.46 3.77 8.03
CA PRO A 46 -15.55 4.86 7.05
C PRO A 46 -14.23 5.65 6.92
N PHE A 47 -13.23 5.38 7.75
CA PHE A 47 -11.97 6.12 7.75
C PHE A 47 -11.05 5.70 6.61
N PHE A 48 -11.12 6.42 5.49
CA PHE A 48 -10.19 6.31 4.37
C PHE A 48 -9.99 7.68 3.74
N ALA A 49 -8.86 7.88 3.06
CA ALA A 49 -8.61 9.03 2.23
C ALA A 49 -7.81 8.60 1.00
N ILE A 50 -8.02 9.31 -0.10
CA ILE A 50 -7.21 9.19 -1.31
C ILE A 50 -6.25 10.37 -1.31
N SER A 51 -4.98 10.14 -1.58
CA SER A 51 -4.01 11.22 -1.70
C SER A 51 -4.34 12.12 -2.88
N ALA A 52 -4.23 13.42 -2.67
CA ALA A 52 -4.29 14.42 -3.71
C ALA A 52 -3.04 14.34 -4.62
N PRO A 53 -3.03 15.05 -5.77
CA PRO A 53 -1.91 15.02 -6.72
C PRO A 53 -0.56 15.46 -6.13
N ASP A 54 -0.59 16.23 -5.03
CA ASP A 54 0.57 16.67 -4.26
C ASP A 54 1.01 15.66 -3.19
N GLY A 55 0.32 14.53 -3.07
CA GLY A 55 0.56 13.50 -2.04
C GLY A 55 -0.12 13.79 -0.70
N SER A 56 -0.80 14.92 -0.55
CA SER A 56 -1.49 15.26 0.70
C SER A 56 -2.77 14.45 0.88
N TYR A 57 -3.11 14.11 2.12
CA TYR A 57 -4.36 13.44 2.47
C TYR A 57 -4.82 13.87 3.85
N THR A 58 -6.12 13.77 4.12
CA THR A 58 -6.68 14.09 5.43
C THR A 58 -7.83 13.14 5.74
N ILE A 59 -7.77 12.48 6.90
CA ILE A 59 -8.84 11.63 7.41
C ILE A 59 -9.46 12.34 8.61
N SER A 60 -10.66 12.88 8.43
CA SER A 60 -11.38 13.61 9.48
C SER A 60 -12.26 12.69 10.32
N GLY A 61 -12.54 13.09 11.57
CA GLY A 61 -13.48 12.38 12.45
C GLY A 61 -12.95 11.10 13.08
N VAL A 62 -11.63 10.89 13.08
CA VAL A 62 -11.01 9.74 13.76
C VAL A 62 -11.05 9.98 15.28
N PRO A 63 -11.70 9.09 16.07
CA PRO A 63 -11.71 9.19 17.51
C PRO A 63 -10.28 9.09 18.10
N PRO A 64 -10.04 9.57 19.32
CA PRO A 64 -8.75 9.38 19.97
C PRO A 64 -8.46 7.90 20.25
N GLY A 65 -7.25 7.46 19.94
CA GLY A 65 -6.86 6.06 20.04
C GLY A 65 -5.54 5.76 19.33
N LYS A 66 -5.11 4.49 19.43
CA LYS A 66 -3.98 3.96 18.66
C LYS A 66 -4.50 3.27 17.42
N TYR A 67 -4.01 3.68 16.26
CA TYR A 67 -4.42 3.15 14.96
C TYR A 67 -3.21 2.73 14.15
N THR A 68 -3.36 1.68 13.36
CA THR A 68 -2.40 1.35 12.31
C THR A 68 -2.92 1.95 11.00
N VAL A 69 -2.23 2.96 10.50
CA VAL A 69 -2.51 3.55 9.20
C VAL A 69 -1.80 2.71 8.14
N VAL A 70 -2.56 2.26 7.15
CA VAL A 70 -2.05 1.51 6.00
C VAL A 70 -2.11 2.42 4.80
N ALA A 71 -0.96 2.77 4.25
CA ALA A 71 -0.85 3.48 2.99
C ALA A 71 -0.45 2.48 1.91
N TRP A 72 -1.04 2.63 0.74
CA TRP A 72 -0.70 1.81 -0.41
C TRP A 72 -0.56 2.65 -1.65
N HIS A 73 0.43 2.29 -2.46
CA HIS A 73 0.71 2.91 -3.72
C HIS A 73 0.87 1.86 -4.81
N GLU A 74 0.42 2.19 -6.01
CA GLU A 74 0.58 1.31 -7.16
C GLU A 74 2.07 1.21 -7.53
N GLY A 75 2.63 -0.01 -7.54
CA GLY A 75 4.05 -0.25 -7.81
C GLY A 75 4.37 -1.75 -7.87
N GLY A 76 5.22 -2.15 -8.82
CA GLY A 76 5.53 -3.58 -9.05
C GLY A 76 4.32 -4.40 -9.48
N ALA A 77 4.38 -5.73 -9.32
CA ALA A 77 3.31 -6.65 -9.73
C ALA A 77 2.07 -6.61 -8.82
N ASN A 78 2.23 -6.25 -7.53
CA ASN A 78 1.18 -6.39 -6.51
C ASN A 78 0.89 -5.10 -5.72
N GLY A 79 1.53 -3.96 -6.06
CA GLY A 79 1.47 -2.74 -5.26
C GLY A 79 2.44 -2.76 -4.08
N THR A 80 2.69 -1.59 -3.48
CA THR A 80 3.53 -1.45 -2.28
C THR A 80 2.66 -1.00 -1.11
N GLU A 81 2.65 -1.78 -0.04
CA GLU A 81 1.95 -1.48 1.21
C GLU A 81 2.95 -1.01 2.27
N GLN A 82 2.62 0.08 2.96
CA GLN A 82 3.34 0.56 4.14
C GLN A 82 2.38 0.71 5.31
N LYS A 83 2.82 0.30 6.50
CA LYS A 83 2.04 0.40 7.74
C LYS A 83 2.78 1.32 8.69
N MET A 84 2.05 2.20 9.36
CA MET A 84 2.59 3.02 10.42
C MET A 84 1.59 3.14 11.56
N GLU A 85 2.08 2.97 12.79
CA GLU A 85 1.28 3.19 13.99
C GLU A 85 1.19 4.68 14.27
N VAL A 86 -0.03 5.18 14.43
CA VAL A 86 -0.33 6.58 14.72
C VAL A 86 -1.20 6.61 15.97
N THR A 87 -0.82 7.45 16.92
CA THR A 87 -1.66 7.75 18.09
C THR A 87 -2.37 9.07 17.83
N VAL A 88 -3.70 9.03 17.79
CA VAL A 88 -4.54 10.23 17.69
C VAL A 88 -4.86 10.69 19.10
N ALA A 89 -4.38 11.88 19.48
CA ALA A 89 -4.68 12.50 20.77
C ALA A 89 -6.09 13.11 20.78
N ALA A 90 -6.71 13.23 21.96
CA ALA A 90 -8.08 13.74 22.14
C ALA A 90 -8.34 15.15 21.58
N SER A 91 -7.29 15.91 21.26
CA SER A 91 -7.39 17.24 20.65
C SER A 91 -6.28 17.49 19.62
N GLY A 92 -5.68 16.43 19.06
CA GLY A 92 -4.51 16.54 18.18
C GLY A 92 -4.67 15.80 16.86
N ALA A 93 -4.00 16.30 15.82
CA ALA A 93 -3.84 15.59 14.56
C ALA A 93 -2.72 14.54 14.69
N GLY A 94 -3.00 13.30 14.29
CA GLY A 94 -1.96 12.31 14.05
C GLY A 94 -1.32 12.59 12.69
N LYS A 95 0.01 12.70 12.63
CA LYS A 95 0.75 12.83 11.37
C LYS A 95 1.35 11.48 10.99
N ALA A 96 1.15 11.08 9.75
CA ALA A 96 1.80 9.92 9.16
C ALA A 96 2.32 10.26 7.78
N ASP A 97 3.64 10.33 7.63
CA ASP A 97 4.30 10.53 6.35
C ASP A 97 4.69 9.16 5.78
N PHE A 98 4.29 8.89 4.53
CA PHE A 98 4.62 7.66 3.82
C PHE A 98 5.46 7.99 2.59
N ALA A 99 6.40 7.12 2.25
CA ALA A 99 7.28 7.30 1.10
C ALA A 99 7.29 6.03 0.24
N PHE A 100 7.03 6.18 -1.05
CA PHE A 100 6.99 5.09 -2.02
C PHE A 100 8.03 5.32 -3.13
N GLY A 101 8.62 4.24 -3.66
CA GLY A 101 9.64 4.32 -4.73
C GLY A 101 11.00 4.83 -4.26
N ALA A 102 11.71 5.62 -5.08
CA ALA A 102 13.05 6.13 -4.77
C ALA A 102 13.09 7.00 -3.49
N ALA A 103 11.95 7.61 -3.12
CA ALA A 103 11.81 8.35 -1.86
C ALA A 103 11.86 7.43 -0.62
N ALA A 104 11.49 6.15 -0.74
CA ALA A 104 11.60 5.17 0.34
C ALA A 104 13.04 4.70 0.60
N MET A 105 13.92 4.79 -0.42
CA MET A 105 15.35 4.43 -0.32
C MET A 105 16.17 5.43 0.51
N GLY A 106 15.58 6.54 0.96
CA GLY A 106 16.24 7.56 1.78
C GLY A 106 15.98 7.47 3.28
N GLN A 107 15.18 6.51 3.77
CA GLN A 107 15.04 6.33 5.22
C GLN A 107 16.17 5.44 5.73
N PRO A 108 17.09 5.96 6.60
CA PRO A 108 18.04 5.10 7.27
C PRO A 108 17.25 4.13 8.15
N SER A 109 17.19 2.87 7.73
CA SER A 109 16.69 1.80 8.58
C SER A 109 17.50 1.82 9.87
N SER A 110 16.82 1.85 11.03
CA SER A 110 17.40 1.80 12.38
C SER A 110 18.09 0.49 12.74
N TRP A 111 18.57 -0.24 11.73
CA TRP A 111 19.40 -1.41 11.85
C TRP A 111 20.84 -0.93 11.69
N PRO A 112 21.77 -1.25 12.62
CA PRO A 112 23.16 -0.93 12.41
C PRO A 112 23.59 -1.61 11.11
N VAL A 113 23.83 -0.82 10.08
CA VAL A 113 24.57 -1.25 8.90
C VAL A 113 25.95 -1.62 9.43
N ILE A 114 26.18 -2.91 9.65
CA ILE A 114 27.54 -3.41 9.72
C ILE A 114 27.99 -3.30 8.27
N GLU A 115 28.73 -2.25 7.95
CA GLU A 115 29.41 -2.14 6.66
C GLU A 115 30.14 -3.46 6.44
N ALA A 116 29.86 -4.11 5.32
CA ALA A 116 30.56 -5.32 4.93
C ALA A 116 32.05 -5.02 5.02
N ILE A 117 32.72 -5.69 5.96
CA ILE A 117 34.18 -5.72 6.06
C ILE A 117 34.65 -6.39 4.76
N GLU A 118 34.95 -5.58 3.74
CA GLU A 118 35.75 -6.03 2.61
C GLU A 118 37.18 -6.18 3.14
N PHE A 119 37.60 -7.42 3.36
CA PHE A 119 39.02 -7.75 3.46
C PHE A 119 39.60 -7.69 2.05
N PRO A 120 40.48 -6.73 1.70
CA PRO A 120 41.25 -6.84 0.49
C PRO A 120 42.16 -8.06 0.61
N THR A 121 41.91 -9.05 -0.24
CA THR A 121 42.79 -10.16 -0.52
C THR A 121 44.13 -9.61 -1.01
N LEU A 122 45.15 -9.72 -0.16
CA LEU A 122 46.56 -9.53 -0.54
C LEU A 122 46.90 -10.49 -1.69
N HIS A 123 46.98 -9.97 -2.91
CA HIS A 123 47.84 -10.51 -3.94
C HIS A 123 48.95 -9.51 -4.18
N ASN A 124 50.16 -9.85 -3.76
CA ASN A 124 51.37 -9.30 -4.34
C ASN A 124 52.35 -10.45 -4.58
N HIS A 125 52.92 -10.44 -5.78
CA HIS A 125 54.08 -11.22 -6.18
C HIS A 125 55.30 -10.96 -5.27
#